data_AF-A0A960TT68-F1
#
_entry.id   AF-A0A960TT68-F1
#
_cell.length_a   1.000
_cell.length_b   1.000
_cell.length_c   1.000
_cell.angle_alpha   90.00
_cell.angle_beta   90.00
_cell.angle_gamma   90.00
#
_symmetry.space_group_name_H-M   'P 1'
#
loop_
_entity.id
_entity.type
_entity.pdbx_description
1 polymer ?
#
loop_
_entity_poly.entity_id
_entity_poly.type
_entity_poly.pdbx_seq_one_letter_code
_entity_poly.pdbx_strand_id
1 'polypeptide(L)'
;TLFYDPFTKGISVSANFCALVQSEHVTLSKEHDAFCWCTPEEAREKLAFPAQKETLSFIHQHFVLNEPHHVSRLDINETNLLA
;
A
#
# COMPACT_ATOMS: atom_id res chain seq x y z
N THR A 1 -4.95 -4.31 5.99
CA THR A 1 -5.22 -5.72 5.62
C THR A 1 -5.18 -6.59 6.86
N LEU A 2 -6.17 -7.46 7.04
CA LEU A 2 -6.23 -8.41 8.16
C LEU A 2 -6.14 -9.83 7.60
N PHE A 3 -5.29 -10.68 8.19
CA PHE A 3 -5.11 -12.07 7.77
C PHE A 3 -4.63 -12.94 8.93
N TYR A 4 -4.86 -14.26 8.84
CA TYR A 4 -4.28 -15.22 9.79
C TYR A 4 -2.87 -15.59 9.35
N ASP A 5 -1.91 -15.43 10.26
CA ASP A 5 -0.52 -15.85 10.06
C ASP A 5 -0.28 -17.21 10.73
N PRO A 6 -0.03 -18.29 9.95
CA PRO A 6 0.19 -19.61 10.51
C PRO A 6 1.50 -19.74 11.28
N PHE A 7 2.50 -18.91 11.01
CA PHE A 7 3.80 -18.98 11.69
C PHE A 7 3.72 -18.46 13.12
N THR A 8 2.97 -17.37 13.31
CA THR A 8 2.72 -16.80 14.64
C THR A 8 1.46 -17.35 15.31
N LYS A 9 0.65 -18.13 14.58
CA LYS A 9 -0.66 -18.65 15.02
C LYS A 9 -1.59 -17.54 15.50
N GLY A 10 -1.60 -16.42 14.79
CA GLY A 10 -2.27 -15.19 15.21
C GLY A 10 -2.98 -14.46 14.07
N ILE A 11 -3.77 -13.46 14.45
CA ILE A 11 -4.33 -12.50 13.50
C ILE A 11 -3.34 -11.37 13.33
N SER A 12 -2.87 -11.19 12.12
CA SER A 12 -1.98 -10.10 11.72
C SER A 12 -2.79 -8.96 11.13
N VAL A 13 -2.42 -7.74 11.53
CA VAL A 13 -3.01 -6.50 11.03
C VAL A 13 -1.91 -5.65 10.41
N SER A 14 -2.05 -5.37 9.12
CA SER A 14 -1.17 -4.46 8.38
C SER A 14 -1.92 -3.17 8.09
N ALA A 15 -1.41 -2.04 8.57
CA ALA A 15 -1.86 -0.73 8.12
C ALA A 15 -1.30 -0.46 6.70
N ASN A 16 -2.12 0.09 5.81
CA ASN A 16 -1.70 0.44 4.46
C ASN A 16 -1.84 1.94 4.27
N PHE A 17 -0.81 2.56 3.70
CA PHE A 17 -0.80 3.97 3.31
C PHE A 17 -0.60 4.06 1.79
N CYS A 18 -1.13 5.11 1.17
CA CYS A 18 -0.89 5.41 -0.23
C CYS A 18 -0.22 6.79 -0.35
N ALA A 19 0.72 6.91 -1.28
CA ALA A 19 1.41 8.16 -1.57
C ALA A 19 1.49 8.37 -3.08
N LEU A 20 1.37 9.62 -3.50
CA LEU A 20 1.72 10.04 -4.85
C LEU A 20 3.22 10.34 -4.86
N VAL A 21 3.97 9.66 -5.71
CA VAL A 21 5.43 9.84 -5.82
C VAL A 21 5.79 10.45 -7.16
N GLN A 22 6.80 11.34 -7.17
CA GLN A 22 7.32 11.95 -8.39
C GLN A 22 8.52 11.20 -8.97
N SER A 23 9.21 10.41 -8.14
CA SER A 23 10.39 9.65 -8.55
C SER A 23 10.01 8.20 -8.83
N GLU A 24 10.53 7.68 -9.93
CA GLU A 24 10.36 6.27 -10.31
C GLU A 24 11.49 5.37 -9.76
N HIS A 25 12.50 5.95 -9.09
CA HIS A 25 13.65 5.21 -8.60
C HIS A 25 13.32 4.43 -7.33
N VAL A 26 13.37 3.11 -7.41
CA VAL A 26 13.11 2.20 -6.29
C VAL A 26 14.38 1.42 -5.95
N THR A 27 14.76 1.43 -4.67
CA THR A 27 15.83 0.60 -4.13
C THR A 27 15.22 -0.48 -3.24
N LEU A 28 15.60 -1.75 -3.47
CA LEU A 28 15.07 -2.90 -2.74
C LEU A 28 15.98 -3.28 -1.58
N SER A 29 15.38 -3.65 -0.44
CA SER A 29 16.06 -4.32 0.66
C SER A 29 16.23 -5.82 0.36
N LYS A 30 16.96 -6.54 1.22
CA LYS A 30 17.11 -8.00 1.12
C LYS A 30 15.81 -8.79 1.32
N GLU A 31 14.74 -8.14 1.78
CA GLU A 31 13.43 -8.76 1.95
C GLU A 31 12.65 -8.87 0.64
N HIS A 32 13.11 -8.22 -0.43
CA HIS A 32 12.40 -8.10 -1.70
C HIS A 32 13.30 -8.48 -2.89
N ASP A 33 12.77 -9.30 -3.79
CA ASP A 33 13.53 -9.81 -4.93
C ASP A 33 13.34 -9.00 -6.22
N ALA A 34 12.19 -8.34 -6.39
CA ALA A 34 11.85 -7.60 -7.60
C ALA A 34 10.79 -6.51 -7.36
N PHE A 35 10.73 -5.54 -8.28
CA PHE A 35 9.73 -4.47 -8.29
C PHE A 35 9.31 -4.11 -9.72
N CYS A 36 8.06 -3.67 -9.89
CA CYS A 36 7.58 -3.06 -11.13
C CYS A 36 6.53 -1.97 -10.84
N TRP A 37 6.61 -0.86 -11.58
CA TRP A 37 5.47 0.02 -11.79
C TRP A 37 4.47 -0.66 -12.72
N CYS A 38 3.19 -0.62 -12.38
CA CYS A 38 2.14 -1.32 -13.13
C CYS A 38 0.81 -0.57 -13.02
N THR A 39 -0.12 -0.89 -13.93
CA THR A 39 -1.49 -0.34 -13.85
C THR A 39 -2.26 -0.97 -12.67
N PRO A 40 -3.36 -0.36 -12.21
CA PRO A 40 -4.20 -0.94 -11.16
C PRO A 40 -4.66 -2.37 -11.46
N GLU A 41 -4.98 -2.67 -12.72
CA GLU A 41 -5.41 -4.00 -13.17
C GLU A 41 -4.27 -5.01 -13.08
N GLU A 42 -3.09 -4.65 -13.59
CA GLU A 42 -1.89 -5.49 -13.54
C GLU A 42 -1.46 -5.77 -12.09
N ALA A 43 -1.50 -4.75 -11.23
CA ALA A 43 -1.22 -4.89 -9.81
C ALA A 43 -2.19 -5.87 -9.14
N ARG A 44 -3.48 -5.76 -9.43
CA ARG A 44 -4.54 -6.62 -8.87
C ARG A 44 -4.36 -8.10 -9.24
N GLU A 45 -3.90 -8.39 -10.45
CA GLU A 45 -3.60 -9.78 -10.88
C GLU A 45 -2.36 -10.36 -10.19
N LYS A 46 -1.37 -9.53 -9.87
CA LYS A 46 -0.13 -9.94 -9.19
C LYS A 46 -0.31 -10.17 -7.68
N LEU A 47 -1.27 -9.51 -7.04
CA LEU A 47 -1.52 -9.67 -5.60
C LEU A 47 -2.04 -11.07 -5.27
N ALA A 48 -1.39 -11.73 -4.31
CA ALA A 48 -1.72 -13.11 -3.95
C ALA A 48 -3.01 -13.21 -3.12
N PHE A 49 -3.24 -12.27 -2.20
CA PHE A 49 -4.30 -12.39 -1.21
C PHE A 49 -5.53 -11.53 -1.56
N PRO A 50 -6.76 -12.07 -1.42
CA PRO A 50 -7.99 -11.32 -1.68
C PRO A 50 -8.07 -9.98 -0.93
N ALA A 51 -7.68 -9.96 0.35
CA ALA A 51 -7.70 -8.75 1.16
C ALA A 51 -6.72 -7.66 0.67
N GLN A 52 -5.64 -8.03 -0.02
CA GLN A 52 -4.77 -7.06 -0.69
C GLN A 52 -5.45 -6.49 -1.94
N LYS A 53 -6.13 -7.33 -2.73
CA LYS A 53 -6.89 -6.88 -3.92
C LYS A 53 -8.00 -5.91 -3.53
N GLU A 54 -8.74 -6.21 -2.46
CA GLU A 54 -9.76 -5.31 -1.90
C GLU A 54 -9.17 -3.98 -1.45
N THR A 55 -8.02 -4.03 -0.76
CA THR A 55 -7.29 -2.81 -0.35
C THR A 55 -6.89 -1.97 -1.56
N LEU A 56 -6.34 -2.58 -2.61
CA LEU A 56 -5.96 -1.89 -3.83
C LEU A 56 -7.17 -1.23 -4.52
N SER A 57 -8.28 -1.96 -4.66
CA SER A 57 -9.52 -1.43 -5.23
C SER A 57 -10.05 -0.23 -4.44
N PHE A 58 -10.01 -0.30 -3.11
CA PHE A 58 -10.41 0.80 -2.23
C PHE A 58 -9.52 2.04 -2.44
N ILE A 59 -8.20 1.86 -2.45
CA ILE A 59 -7.25 2.96 -2.69
C ILE A 59 -7.50 3.58 -4.06
N HIS A 60 -7.60 2.76 -5.11
CA HIS A 60 -7.82 3.25 -6.46
C HIS A 60 -9.13 4.04 -6.57
N GLN A 61 -10.22 3.51 -6.04
CA GLN A 61 -11.52 4.17 -6.07
C GLN A 61 -11.53 5.49 -5.29
N HIS A 62 -10.94 5.55 -4.10
CA HIS A 62 -11.15 6.67 -3.18
C HIS A 62 -10.00 7.69 -3.11
N PHE A 63 -8.81 7.33 -3.58
CA PHE A 63 -7.60 8.16 -3.46
C PHE A 63 -6.92 8.44 -4.79
N VAL A 64 -7.21 7.65 -5.84
CA VAL A 64 -6.67 7.87 -7.20
C VAL A 64 -7.72 8.47 -8.12
N LEU A 65 -8.88 7.82 -8.26
CA LEU A 65 -9.97 8.29 -9.12
C LEU A 65 -10.73 9.47 -8.52
N ASN A 66 -10.69 9.61 -7.20
CA ASN A 66 -11.31 10.69 -6.47
C ASN A 66 -10.27 11.40 -5.61
N GLU A 67 -10.39 12.72 -5.52
CA GLU A 67 -9.56 13.50 -4.62
C GLU A 67 -9.90 13.12 -3.16
N PRO A 68 -8.93 12.62 -2.37
CA PRO A 68 -9.21 12.16 -1.02
C PRO A 68 -9.54 13.32 -0.08
N HIS A 69 -10.45 13.10 0.86
CA HIS A 69 -10.83 14.12 1.84
C HIS A 69 -9.62 14.60 2.66
N HIS A 70 -9.57 15.88 3.03
CA HIS A 70 -8.41 16.48 3.69
C HIS A 70 -8.01 15.78 5.00
N VAL A 71 -8.98 15.29 5.79
CA VAL A 71 -8.73 14.53 7.03
C VAL A 71 -8.07 13.16 6.80
N SER A 72 -8.11 12.65 5.56
CA SER A 72 -7.48 11.40 5.16
C SER A 72 -6.09 11.61 4.55
N ARG A 73 -5.60 12.86 4.52
CA ARG A 73 -4.28 13.20 4.03
C ARG A 73 -3.32 13.35 5.19
N LEU A 74 -2.10 12.89 4.99
CA LEU A 74 -0.99 13.11 5.91
C LEU A 74 -0.10 14.20 5.32
N ASP A 75 0.20 15.23 6.10
CA ASP A 75 1.25 16.18 5.73
C ASP A 75 2.60 15.61 6.20
N ILE A 76 3.40 15.16 5.23
CA ILE A 76 4.72 14.59 5.48
C ILE A 76 5.66 15.63 6.10
N ASN A 77 5.39 16.94 5.94
CA ASN A 77 6.20 18.00 6.51
C ASN A 77 5.85 18.34 7.96
N GLU A 78 4.65 18.00 8.43
CA GLU A 78 4.22 18.24 9.82
C GLU A 78 4.57 17.08 10.76
N THR A 79 5.02 15.96 10.20
CA THR A 79 5.13 14.71 10.94
C THR A 79 6.60 14.41 11.27
N ASN A 80 7.04 14.76 12.49
CA ASN A 80 8.31 14.32 13.11
C ASN A 80 8.32 12.80 13.43
N LEU A 81 7.99 11.92 12.46
CA LEU A 81 7.94 10.46 12.67
C LEU A 81 9.13 9.69 12.07
N LEU A 82 10.23 10.37 11.73
CA LEU A 82 11.46 9.72 11.24
C LEU A 82 12.71 10.04 12.09
N ALA A 83 12.53 10.39 13.37
CA ALA A 83 13.61 10.44 14.36
C ALA A 83 13.77 9.11 15.09
#